data_AF-A0A6A4C232-F1
#
_entry.id   AF-A0A6A4C232-F1
#
_cell.length_a   1.000
_cell.length_b   1.000
_cell.length_c   1.000
_cell.angle_alpha   90.00
_cell.angle_beta   90.00
_cell.angle_gamma   90.00
#
_symmetry.space_group_name_H-M   'P 1'
#
loop_
_entity.id
_entity.type
_entity.pdbx_description
1 polymer ?
#
loop_
_entity_poly.entity_id
_entity_poly.type
_entity_poly.pdbx_seq_one_letter_code
_entity_poly.pdbx_strand_id
1 'polypeptide(L)'
;MEIQLDNTLLVNLCAPNDRTDREEFFTELAQREWSKGDIIMAGDFNSVQCPILDRLGGRRSGRPESAALQDLVQQLYLEDASTLAAAIKGDEEESDPIEVFTYWGPEAASRIDRFYVPQAWAGAVQWVEVAEPAASSDHQRV
;
A
#
# COMPACT_ATOMS: atom_id res chain seq x y z
N MET A 1 13.81 -2.80 3.91
CA MET A 1 14.52 -2.13 5.03
C MET A 1 13.64 -2.25 6.27
N GLU A 2 14.23 -2.47 7.44
CA GLU A 2 13.48 -2.60 8.69
C GLU A 2 14.05 -1.67 9.76
N ILE A 3 13.17 -1.07 10.54
CA ILE A 3 13.53 -0.18 11.64
C ILE A 3 12.64 -0.54 12.84
N GLN A 4 13.26 -0.90 13.97
CA GLN A 4 12.55 -1.09 15.24
C GLN A 4 12.41 0.25 15.95
N LEU A 5 11.18 0.61 16.31
CA LEU A 5 10.83 1.79 17.10
C LEU A 5 10.02 1.34 18.32
N ASP A 6 10.64 1.32 19.50
CA ASP A 6 10.04 0.78 20.73
C ASP A 6 9.43 -0.62 20.50
N ASN A 7 8.11 -0.76 20.61
CA ASN A 7 7.36 -2.01 20.41
C ASN A 7 6.72 -2.11 19.01
N THR A 8 7.21 -1.33 18.05
CA THR A 8 6.70 -1.28 16.67
C THR A 8 7.82 -1.55 15.68
N LEU A 9 7.60 -2.46 14.75
CA LEU A 9 8.49 -2.73 13.62
C LEU A 9 7.96 -2.00 12.39
N LEU A 10 8.76 -1.09 11.84
CA LEU A 10 8.51 -0.49 10.54
C LEU A 10 9.27 -1.26 9.45
N VAL A 11 8.53 -1.76 8.47
CA VAL A 11 9.05 -2.54 7.34
C VAL A 11 8.80 -1.75 6.06
N ASN A 12 9.86 -1.29 5.40
CA ASN A 12 9.79 -0.73 4.06
C ASN A 12 10.12 -1.79 3.00
N LEU A 13 9.19 -2.02 2.07
CA LEU A 13 9.25 -3.04 1.05
C LEU A 13 9.43 -2.42 -0.35
N CYS A 14 10.04 -3.19 -1.24
CA CYS A 14 10.00 -2.96 -2.68
C CYS A 14 9.77 -4.33 -3.32
N ALA A 15 8.52 -4.59 -3.70
CA ALA A 15 8.10 -5.89 -4.21
C ALA A 15 8.50 -6.05 -5.69
N PRO A 16 8.73 -7.29 -6.18
CA PRO A 16 9.02 -7.53 -7.58
C PRO A 16 7.92 -7.06 -8.54
N ASN A 17 8.32 -6.60 -9.73
CA ASN A 17 7.41 -6.23 -10.81
C ASN A 17 6.78 -7.44 -11.50
N ASP A 18 7.53 -8.54 -11.65
CA ASP A 18 7.00 -9.78 -12.20
C ASP A 18 5.96 -10.38 -11.25
N ARG A 19 4.84 -10.85 -11.82
CA ARG A 19 3.73 -11.35 -11.03
C ARG A 19 4.08 -12.62 -10.25
N THR A 20 4.81 -13.55 -10.86
CA THR A 20 5.17 -14.81 -10.21
C THR A 20 6.12 -14.54 -9.05
N ASP A 21 7.16 -13.76 -9.32
CA ASP A 21 8.15 -13.38 -8.30
C ASP A 21 7.51 -12.60 -7.15
N ARG A 22 6.54 -11.74 -7.46
CA ARG A 22 5.80 -10.96 -6.45
C ARG A 22 4.92 -11.85 -5.56
N GLU A 23 4.21 -12.82 -6.11
CA GLU A 23 3.41 -13.77 -5.31
C GLU A 23 4.30 -14.61 -4.40
N GLU A 24 5.43 -15.10 -4.91
CA GLU A 24 6.41 -15.86 -4.13
C GLU A 24 6.98 -15.00 -3.01
N PHE A 25 7.39 -13.77 -3.33
CA PHE A 25 7.90 -12.80 -2.36
C PHE A 25 6.94 -12.58 -1.17
N PHE A 26 5.65 -12.31 -1.44
CA PHE A 26 4.68 -12.11 -0.35
C PHE A 26 4.36 -13.40 0.41
N THR A 27 4.38 -14.55 -0.27
CA THR A 27 4.19 -15.86 0.38
C THR A 27 5.34 -16.17 1.35
N GLU A 28 6.59 -15.91 0.95
CA GLU A 28 7.76 -16.06 1.82
C GLU A 28 7.72 -15.05 2.98
N LEU A 29 7.33 -13.81 2.71
CA LEU A 29 7.20 -12.78 3.73
C LEU A 29 6.15 -13.14 4.79
N ALA A 30 5.06 -13.81 4.39
CA ALA A 30 4.01 -14.30 5.29
C ALA A 30 4.47 -15.43 6.22
N GLN A 31 5.49 -16.19 5.83
CA GLN A 31 6.06 -17.28 6.63
C GLN A 31 7.09 -16.79 7.66
N ARG A 32 7.47 -15.53 7.59
CA ARG A 32 8.50 -14.97 8.45
C ARG A 32 8.02 -14.91 9.91
N GLU A 33 8.94 -15.20 10.82
CA GLU A 33 8.73 -14.91 12.24
C GLU A 33 8.88 -13.41 12.48
N TRP A 34 7.76 -12.77 12.82
CA TRP A 34 7.73 -11.36 13.18
C TRP A 34 8.07 -11.17 14.67
N SER A 35 8.80 -10.11 14.98
CA SER A 35 9.07 -9.71 16.36
C SER A 35 7.76 -9.46 17.11
N LYS A 36 7.75 -9.71 18.42
CA LYS A 36 6.61 -9.35 19.27
C LYS A 36 6.44 -7.82 19.24
N GLY A 37 5.28 -7.36 18.80
CA GLY A 37 4.98 -5.95 18.66
C GLY A 37 4.03 -5.67 17.51
N ASP A 38 3.74 -4.38 17.33
CA ASP A 38 2.95 -3.89 16.20
C ASP A 38 3.81 -3.82 14.94
N ILE A 39 3.21 -4.03 13.77
CA ILE A 39 3.93 -3.98 12.48
C ILE A 39 3.29 -2.93 11.59
N ILE A 40 4.10 -2.01 11.09
CA ILE A 40 3.73 -1.12 9.99
C ILE A 40 4.49 -1.58 8.75
N MET A 41 3.78 -1.82 7.66
CA MET A 41 4.42 -2.07 6.37
C MET A 41 4.20 -0.89 5.44
N ALA A 42 5.25 -0.47 4.75
CA ALA A 42 5.20 0.61 3.80
C ALA A 42 6.03 0.31 2.56
N GLY A 43 5.86 1.12 1.52
CA GLY A 43 6.70 1.09 0.32
C GLY A 43 5.95 0.67 -0.93
N ASP A 44 6.70 0.29 -1.95
CA ASP A 44 6.18 -0.10 -3.25
C ASP A 44 5.82 -1.59 -3.28
N PHE A 45 4.53 -1.88 -3.35
CA PHE A 45 4.01 -3.25 -3.40
C PHE A 45 3.88 -3.79 -4.82
N ASN A 46 4.11 -2.98 -5.86
CA ASN A 46 3.93 -3.34 -7.28
C ASN A 46 2.62 -4.10 -7.57
N SER A 47 1.57 -3.81 -6.81
CA SER A 47 0.29 -4.51 -6.88
C SER A 47 -0.87 -3.59 -6.53
N VAL A 48 -1.87 -3.58 -7.40
CA VAL A 48 -3.17 -2.95 -7.14
C VAL A 48 -4.05 -3.91 -6.33
N GLN A 49 -4.57 -3.45 -5.19
CA GLN A 49 -5.44 -4.25 -4.31
C GLN A 49 -6.93 -4.06 -4.61
N CYS A 50 -7.38 -2.83 -4.86
CA CYS A 50 -8.73 -2.52 -5.30
C CYS A 50 -8.68 -1.84 -6.67
N PRO A 51 -8.73 -2.56 -7.80
CA PRO A 51 -8.55 -1.93 -9.12
C PRO A 51 -9.58 -0.87 -9.50
N ILE A 52 -10.72 -0.81 -8.80
CA ILE A 52 -11.71 0.25 -8.97
C ILE A 52 -11.17 1.58 -8.41
N LEU A 53 -10.52 1.54 -7.25
CA LEU A 53 -10.01 2.73 -6.53
C LEU A 53 -8.54 3.02 -6.87
N ASP A 54 -7.76 1.98 -7.14
CA ASP A 54 -6.30 2.03 -7.19
C ASP A 54 -5.76 2.07 -8.62
N ARG A 55 -6.62 2.21 -9.63
CA ARG A 55 -6.18 2.32 -11.03
C ARG A 55 -6.96 3.35 -11.82
N LEU A 56 -6.25 4.27 -12.46
CA LEU A 56 -6.78 5.18 -13.47
C LEU A 56 -6.38 4.70 -14.86
N GLY A 57 -7.35 4.61 -15.77
CA GLY A 57 -7.11 4.12 -17.13
C GLY A 57 -6.87 2.61 -17.20
N GLY A 58 -6.51 2.14 -18.39
CA GLY A 58 -6.23 0.72 -18.67
C GLY A 58 -7.40 -0.24 -18.41
N ARG A 59 -7.08 -1.54 -18.37
CA ARG A 59 -8.07 -2.59 -18.06
C ARG A 59 -8.17 -2.77 -16.54
N ARG A 60 -9.33 -2.46 -15.97
CA ARG A 60 -9.65 -2.73 -14.56
C ARG A 60 -10.18 -4.16 -14.42
N SER A 61 -9.51 -5.00 -13.64
CA SER A 61 -10.09 -6.25 -13.13
C SER A 61 -11.03 -5.93 -11.96
N GLY A 62 -11.97 -6.81 -11.67
CA GLY A 62 -12.74 -6.73 -10.41
C GLY A 62 -12.04 -7.36 -9.21
N ARG A 63 -10.75 -7.70 -9.33
CA ARG A 63 -10.00 -8.52 -8.35
C ARG A 63 -8.61 -7.93 -8.09
N PRO A 64 -8.07 -8.08 -6.86
CA PRO A 64 -6.68 -7.71 -6.55
C PRO A 64 -5.69 -8.36 -7.53
N GLU A 65 -4.59 -7.68 -7.80
CA GLU A 65 -3.51 -8.21 -8.65
C GLU A 65 -2.66 -9.25 -7.93
N SER A 66 -2.62 -9.18 -6.59
CA SER A 66 -1.91 -10.14 -5.77
C SER A 66 -2.76 -10.71 -4.63
N ALA A 67 -2.93 -12.03 -4.66
CA ALA A 67 -3.63 -12.78 -3.62
C ALA A 67 -2.73 -12.98 -2.40
N ALA A 68 -1.44 -13.30 -2.61
CA ALA A 68 -0.48 -13.44 -1.51
C ALA A 68 -0.33 -12.14 -0.69
N LEU A 69 -0.37 -10.96 -1.32
CA LEU A 69 -0.39 -9.69 -0.58
C LEU A 69 -1.67 -9.54 0.26
N GLN A 70 -2.82 -9.89 -0.30
CA GLN A 70 -4.08 -9.83 0.41
C GLN A 70 -4.07 -10.75 1.64
N ASP A 71 -3.55 -11.96 1.49
CA ASP A 71 -3.41 -12.94 2.57
C ASP A 71 -2.42 -12.46 3.64
N LEU A 72 -1.27 -11.89 3.24
CA LEU A 72 -0.28 -11.32 4.15
C LEU A 72 -0.87 -10.21 5.02
N VAL A 73 -1.57 -9.25 4.40
CA VAL A 73 -2.21 -8.12 5.08
C VAL A 73 -3.26 -8.63 6.08
N GLN A 74 -4.06 -9.62 5.69
CA GLN A 74 -5.06 -10.23 6.57
C GLN A 74 -4.44 -11.02 7.73
N GLN A 75 -3.42 -11.84 7.46
CA GLN A 75 -2.73 -12.63 8.46
C GLN A 75 -2.12 -11.75 9.56
N LEU A 76 -1.63 -10.57 9.19
CA LEU A 76 -1.00 -9.63 10.11
C LEU A 76 -1.97 -8.59 10.68
N TYR A 77 -3.27 -8.72 10.40
CA TYR A 77 -4.32 -7.80 10.86
C TYR A 77 -3.99 -6.34 10.55
N LEU A 78 -3.53 -6.09 9.32
CA LEU A 78 -3.19 -4.76 8.85
C LEU A 78 -4.32 -4.13 8.02
N GLU A 79 -4.40 -2.81 8.08
CA GLU A 79 -5.36 -2.00 7.32
C GLU A 79 -4.63 -0.97 6.45
N ASP A 80 -5.21 -0.68 5.28
CA ASP A 80 -4.69 0.32 4.35
C ASP A 80 -4.94 1.73 4.91
N ALA A 81 -3.87 2.45 5.26
CA ALA A 81 -3.95 3.76 5.89
C ALA A 81 -4.63 4.80 4.99
N SER A 82 -4.51 4.71 3.66
CA SER A 82 -5.19 5.64 2.75
C SER A 82 -6.72 5.44 2.81
N THR A 83 -7.17 4.19 2.90
CA THR A 83 -8.60 3.87 3.06
C THR A 83 -9.14 4.42 4.37
N LEU A 84 -8.37 4.31 5.46
CA LEU A 84 -8.71 4.87 6.76
C LEU A 84 -8.79 6.40 6.74
N ALA A 85 -7.80 7.06 6.13
CA ALA A 85 -7.78 8.51 6.01
C ALA A 85 -8.94 9.04 5.14
N ALA A 86 -9.28 8.34 4.05
CA ALA A 86 -10.40 8.70 3.18
C ALA A 86 -11.75 8.63 3.93
N ALA A 87 -11.94 7.64 4.79
CA ALA A 87 -13.16 7.51 5.60
C ALA A 87 -13.39 8.70 6.55
N ILE A 88 -12.33 9.44 6.92
CA ILE A 88 -12.42 10.63 7.77
C ILE A 88 -12.80 11.88 6.95
N LYS A 89 -12.33 12.00 5.71
CA LYS A 89 -12.61 13.15 4.83
C LYS A 89 -14.09 13.23 4.40
N GLY A 90 -14.81 12.11 4.40
CA GLY A 90 -16.22 12.02 3.99
C GLY A 90 -16.40 11.92 2.47
N ASP A 91 -17.60 11.51 2.03
CA ASP A 91 -17.90 11.17 0.63
C ASP A 91 -18.11 12.38 -0.31
N GLU A 92 -17.93 13.62 0.17
CA GLU A 92 -18.37 14.82 -0.56
C GLU A 92 -17.32 15.42 -1.51
N GLU A 93 -16.04 15.04 -1.41
CA GLU A 93 -14.98 15.52 -2.31
C GLU A 93 -14.43 14.38 -3.18
N GLU A 94 -14.65 14.48 -4.50
CA GLU A 94 -13.97 13.64 -5.48
C GLU A 94 -12.47 13.94 -5.41
N SER A 95 -11.67 13.00 -4.90
CA SER A 95 -10.23 13.21 -4.70
C SER A 95 -9.54 13.41 -6.06
N ASP A 96 -8.69 14.43 -6.16
CA ASP A 96 -7.86 14.63 -7.36
C ASP A 96 -6.99 13.38 -7.58
N PRO A 97 -6.95 12.80 -8.79
CA PRO A 97 -6.06 11.69 -9.12
C PRO A 97 -4.62 11.82 -8.62
N ILE A 98 -4.05 13.04 -8.60
CA ILE A 98 -2.68 13.27 -8.13
C ILE A 98 -2.52 13.07 -6.62
N GLU A 99 -3.61 13.16 -5.86
CA GLU A 99 -3.64 12.94 -4.41
C GLU A 99 -3.84 11.46 -4.05
N VAL A 100 -4.06 10.58 -5.04
CA VAL A 100 -4.40 9.17 -4.83
C VAL A 100 -3.39 8.23 -5.49
N PHE A 101 -2.98 8.49 -6.72
CA PHE A 101 -2.12 7.57 -7.46
C PHE A 101 -0.65 7.85 -7.24
N THR A 102 0.07 6.80 -6.87
CA THR A 102 1.48 6.87 -6.52
C THR A 102 2.41 6.47 -7.66
N TYR A 103 1.93 5.81 -8.71
CA TYR A 103 2.71 5.48 -9.92
C TYR A 103 2.02 5.97 -11.20
N TRP A 104 2.80 6.53 -12.12
CA TRP A 104 2.33 7.12 -13.38
C TRP A 104 3.03 6.50 -14.59
N GLY A 105 2.32 5.62 -15.28
CA GLY A 105 2.74 5.05 -16.56
C GLY A 105 2.23 5.84 -17.77
N PRO A 106 2.61 5.43 -19.00
CA PRO A 106 2.24 6.16 -20.23
C PRO A 106 0.73 6.25 -20.50
N GLU A 107 -0.04 5.23 -20.08
CA GLU A 107 -1.48 5.12 -20.39
C GLU A 107 -2.36 4.92 -19.15
N ALA A 108 -1.75 4.79 -17.97
CA ALA A 108 -2.46 4.47 -16.74
C ALA A 108 -1.68 4.96 -15.51
N ALA A 109 -2.41 5.24 -14.43
CA ALA A 109 -1.83 5.48 -13.10
C ALA A 109 -2.31 4.42 -12.13
N SER A 110 -1.51 4.11 -11.11
CA SER A 110 -1.86 3.10 -10.10
C SER A 110 -1.43 3.53 -8.69
N ARG A 111 -2.19 3.12 -7.68
CA ARG A 111 -1.80 3.26 -6.27
C ARG A 111 -1.14 1.95 -5.83
N ILE A 112 0.19 1.93 -5.84
CA ILE A 112 0.99 0.73 -5.54
C ILE A 112 1.96 0.96 -4.38
N ASP A 113 2.35 2.21 -4.13
CA ASP A 113 2.96 2.62 -2.86
C ASP A 113 1.91 2.80 -1.77
N ARG A 114 2.09 2.17 -0.61
CA ARG A 114 1.09 2.12 0.47
C ARG A 114 1.71 2.18 1.85
N PHE A 115 0.88 2.54 2.83
CA PHE A 115 1.10 2.23 4.25
C PHE A 115 0.00 1.28 4.73
N TYR A 116 0.42 0.16 5.30
CA TYR A 116 -0.41 -0.75 6.06
C TYR A 116 -0.07 -0.61 7.55
N VAL A 117 -1.09 -0.34 8.36
CA VAL A 117 -0.96 -0.15 9.80
C VAL A 117 -1.69 -1.25 10.56
N PRO A 118 -1.32 -1.58 11.81
CA PRO A 118 -2.10 -2.51 12.62
C PRO A 118 -3.55 -2.02 12.76
N GLN A 119 -4.51 -2.94 12.71
CA GLN A 119 -5.92 -2.61 12.91
C GLN A 119 -6.19 -1.87 14.23
N ALA A 120 -5.43 -2.18 15.29
CA ALA A 120 -5.52 -1.46 16.57
C ALA A 120 -5.20 0.05 16.46
N TRP A 121 -4.51 0.46 15.38
CA TRP A 121 -4.12 1.84 15.11
C TRP A 121 -5.08 2.56 14.15
N ALA A 122 -6.19 1.92 13.75
CA ALA A 122 -7.12 2.51 12.78
C ALA A 122 -7.59 3.92 13.18
N GLY A 123 -7.90 4.14 14.46
CA GLY A 123 -8.30 5.45 15.00
C GLY A 123 -7.15 6.46 15.19
N ALA A 124 -5.91 6.05 15.00
CA ALA A 124 -4.73 6.91 15.09
C ALA A 124 -4.31 7.47 13.72
N VAL A 125 -4.77 6.88 12.61
CA VAL A 125 -4.52 7.41 11.27
C VAL A 125 -5.36 8.68 11.08
N GLN A 126 -4.69 9.81 10.86
CA GLN A 126 -5.37 11.10 10.67
C GLN A 126 -5.37 11.56 9.21
N TRP A 127 -4.24 11.38 8.51
CA TRP A 127 -4.13 11.68 7.09
C TRP A 127 -3.05 10.81 6.44
N VAL A 128 -3.15 10.66 5.12
CA VAL A 128 -2.10 10.15 4.23
C VAL A 128 -2.00 11.16 3.09
N GLU A 129 -0.78 11.56 2.74
CA GLU A 129 -0.52 12.59 1.73
C GLU A 129 0.27 11.98 0.58
N VAL A 130 -0.21 12.15 -0.65
CA VAL A 130 0.59 11.88 -1.85
C VAL A 130 1.17 13.22 -2.32
N ALA A 131 2.49 13.27 -2.50
CA ALA A 131 3.22 14.50 -2.80
C ALA A 131 4.24 14.28 -3.92
N GLU A 132 4.63 15.37 -4.58
CA GLU A 132 5.64 15.32 -5.64
C GLU A 132 6.98 14.74 -5.16
N PRO A 133 7.63 13.89 -5.97
CA PRO A 133 8.91 13.31 -5.62
C PRO A 133 10.01 14.38 -5.62
N ALA A 134 10.99 14.23 -4.72
CA ALA A 134 12.11 15.17 -4.62
C ALA A 134 13.08 15.11 -5.82
N ALA A 135 12.95 14.08 -6.65
CA ALA A 135 13.72 13.84 -7.86
C ALA A 135 12.82 13.26 -8.95
N SER A 136 13.29 13.27 -10.20
CA SER A 136 12.55 12.67 -11.32
C SER A 136 12.30 11.19 -11.06
N SER A 137 11.02 10.84 -11.03
CA SER A 137 10.50 9.53 -10.70
C SER A 137 9.13 9.39 -11.36
N ASP A 138 8.78 8.19 -11.80
CA ASP A 138 7.43 7.79 -12.19
C ASP A 138 6.54 7.49 -10.97
N HIS A 139 7.15 7.42 -9.77
CA HIS A 139 6.45 7.38 -8.49
C HIS A 139 6.35 8.75 -7.81
N GLN A 140 5.18 9.02 -7.23
CA GLN A 140 4.95 10.06 -6.22
C GLN A 140 5.40 9.58 -4.85
N ARG A 141 5.68 10.52 -3.94
CA ARG A 141 5.93 10.20 -2.54
C ARG A 141 4.60 10.00 -1.82
N VAL A 142 4.59 9.06 -0.89
CA VAL A 142 3.52 8.85 0.09
C VAL A 142 4.12 8.77 1.49
#